data_AF-A0A380L124-F1
#
_entry.id   AF-A0A380L124-F1
#
_cell.length_a   1.000
_cell.length_b   1.000
_cell.length_c   1.000
_cell.angle_alpha   90.00
_cell.angle_beta   90.00
_cell.angle_gamma   90.00
#
_symmetry.space_group_name_H-M   'P 1'
#
loop_
_entity.id
_entity.type
_entity.pdbx_description
1 polymer ?
#
loop_
_entity_poly.entity_id
_entity_poly.type
_entity_poly.pdbx_seq_one_letter_code
_entity_poly.pdbx_strand_id
1 'polypeptide(L)' 'MAYNQPNEAGFYGQFGGRFVPETLMTAVLELDQAYRESKEDPAF' A
#
# COMPACT_ATOMS: atom_id res chain seq x y z
N MET A 1 22.18 -0.96 -6.92
CA MET A 1 21.26 -0.73 -5.79
C MET A 1 19.85 -0.90 -6.33
N ALA A 2 19.17 -2.01 -6.06
CA ALA A 2 17.80 -2.19 -6.52
C ALA A 2 16.88 -1.25 -5.72
N TYR A 3 16.10 -0.42 -6.41
CA TYR A 3 15.14 0.48 -5.77
C TYR A 3 13.92 -0.34 -5.32
N ASN A 4 13.87 -0.70 -4.04
CA ASN A 4 12.84 -1.58 -3.48
C ASN A 4 11.96 -0.84 -2.46
N GLN A 5 11.49 0.36 -2.84
CA GLN A 5 10.61 1.20 -2.04
C GLN A 5 9.22 1.30 -2.66
N PRO A 6 8.15 1.45 -1.86
CA PRO A 6 8.16 1.45 -0.39
C PRO A 6 8.42 0.04 0.19
N ASN A 7 8.83 -0.04 1.45
CA ASN A 7 8.85 -1.33 2.14
C ASN A 7 7.42 -1.87 2.35
N GLU A 8 7.29 -3.10 2.87
CA GLU A 8 5.98 -3.76 3.08
C GLU A 8 5.04 -2.97 4.01
N ALA A 9 5.61 -2.20 4.94
CA ALA A 9 4.85 -1.32 5.83
C ALA A 9 4.46 0.02 5.19
N GLY A 10 4.86 0.29 3.95
CA GLY A 10 4.53 1.51 3.22
C GLY A 10 5.49 2.68 3.46
N PHE A 11 6.71 2.42 3.96
CA PHE A 11 7.72 3.46 4.19
C PHE A 11 8.74 3.57 3.04
N TYR A 12 9.05 4.81 2.68
CA TYR A 12 10.18 5.24 1.87
C TYR A 12 11.29 5.75 2.81
N GLY A 13 12.19 4.86 3.21
CA GLY A 13 13.16 5.16 4.27
C GLY A 13 12.43 5.41 5.60
N GLN A 14 12.54 6.61 6.15
CA GLN A 14 11.90 6.99 7.42
C GLN A 14 10.49 7.59 7.26
N PHE A 15 10.03 7.83 6.02
CA PHE A 15 8.78 8.52 5.73
C PHE A 15 7.73 7.58 5.17
N GLY A 16 6.45 7.80 5.45
CA GLY A 16 5.35 6.96 4.95
C GLY A 16 4.66 6.18 6.06
N GLY A 17 4.19 4.98 5.75
CA GLY A 17 3.38 4.17 6.67
C GLY A 17 1.90 4.56 6.66
N ARG A 18 1.12 3.95 7.56
CA ARG A 18 -0.33 4.14 7.67
C ARG A 18 -0.67 4.64 9.07
N PHE A 19 -0.82 5.95 9.20
CA PHE A 19 -1.18 6.62 10.46
C PHE A 19 -2.60 7.18 10.36
N VAL A 20 -3.58 6.28 10.26
CA VAL A 20 -5.00 6.62 10.12
C VAL A 20 -5.79 6.13 11.34
N PRO A 21 -6.96 6.72 11.66
CA PRO A 21 -7.87 6.19 12.67
C PRO A 21 -8.25 4.73 12.39
N GLU A 22 -8.50 3.96 13.46
CA GLU A 22 -8.93 2.55 13.37
C GLU A 22 -10.19 2.39 12.51
N THR A 23 -11.11 3.35 12.58
CA THR A 23 -12.34 3.38 11.76
C THR A 23 -12.08 3.45 10.25
N LEU A 24 -10.88 3.85 9.82
CA LEU A 24 -10.46 3.89 8.42
C LEU A 24 -9.54 2.73 8.03
N MET A 25 -9.06 1.93 8.99
CA MET A 25 -8.09 0.88 8.71
C MET A 25 -8.64 -0.14 7.69
N THR A 26 -9.89 -0.58 7.87
CA THR A 26 -10.54 -1.52 6.95
C THR A 26 -10.57 -1.01 5.52
N ALA A 27 -11.03 0.23 5.29
CA ALA A 27 -11.10 0.82 3.96
C ALA A 27 -9.71 0.96 3.31
N VAL A 28 -8.68 1.30 4.10
CA VAL A 28 -7.30 1.39 3.60
C VAL A 28 -6.75 0.02 3.19
N LEU A 29 -7.05 -1.02 3.96
CA LEU A 29 -6.62 -2.40 3.64
C LEU A 29 -7.33 -2.94 2.40
N GLU A 30 -8.64 -2.73 2.29
CA GLU A 30 -9.41 -3.12 1.11
C GLU A 30 -8.91 -2.40 -0.16
N LEU A 31 -8.57 -1.12 -0.04
CA LEU A 31 -7.99 -0.35 -1.14
C LEU A 31 -6.60 -0.88 -1.55
N ASP A 32 -5.70 -1.17 -0.60
CA ASP A 32 -4.37 -1.74 -0.89
C ASP A 32 -4.51 -3.10 -1.61
N GLN A 33 -5.44 -3.94 -1.15
CA GLN A 33 -5.71 -5.24 -1.78
C GLN A 33 -6.26 -5.08 -3.20
N ALA A 34 -7.32 -4.30 -3.38
CA ALA A 34 -7.93 -4.06 -4.69
C ALA A 34 -6.91 -3.46 -5.67
N TYR A 35 -6.10 -2.50 -5.22
CA TYR A 35 -5.04 -1.92 -6.04
C TYR A 35 -4.02 -2.96 -6.50
N ARG A 36 -3.57 -3.85 -5.60
CA ARG A 36 -2.60 -4.90 -5.97
C ARG A 36 -3.18 -5.89 -6.98
N GLU A 37 -4.44 -6.29 -6.79
CA GLU A 37 -5.14 -7.16 -7.73
C GLU A 37 -5.28 -6.49 -9.09
N SER A 38 -5.77 -5.24 -9.14
CA SER A 38 -5.94 -4.48 -10.38
C SER A 38 -4.61 -4.19 -11.07
N LYS A 39 -3.52 -3.97 -10.33
CA LYS A 39 -2.20 -3.72 -10.92
C LYS A 39 -1.65 -4.92 -11.70
N GLU A 40 -1.98 -6.14 -11.26
CA GLU A 40 -1.56 -7.39 -11.91
C GLU A 40 -2.55 -7.86 -12.98
N ASP A 41 -3.74 -7.25 -13.07
CA ASP A 41 -4.74 -7.51 -14.10
C ASP A 41 -4.40 -6.75 -15.40
N PRO A 42 -4.04 -7.43 -16.51
CA PRO A 42 -3.72 -6.76 -17.78
C PRO A 42 -4.92 -6.05 -18.42
N ALA A 43 -6.14 -6.33 -17.99
CA ALA A 43 -7.35 -5.68 -18.51
C ALA A 43 -7.64 -4.32 -17.83
N PHE A 44 -6.93 -3.99 -16.75
CA PHE A 44 -7.04 -2.75 -15.99
C PHE A 44 -5.91 -1.77 -16.34
#